data_AF-A0A7W1CAF2-F1
#
_entry.id   AF-A0A7W1CAF2-F1
#
_cell.length_a   1.000
_cell.length_b   1.000
_cell.length_c   1.000
_cell.angle_alpha   90.00
_cell.angle_beta   90.00
_cell.angle_gamma   90.00
#
_symmetry.space_group_name_H-M   'P 1'
#
loop_
_entity.id
_entity.type
_entity.pdbx_description
1 polymer ?
#
loop_
_entity_poly.entity_id
_entity_poly.type
_entity_poly.pdbx_seq_one_letter_code
_entity_poly.pdbx_strand_id
1 'polypeptide(L)'
;YYGDERLLGAMQFAPAEYFPRAQELPAGPPSPDAILITCAYLVDLQTPWVMQSLFLSVIGEARDRGVKAIETFGYRYPEGESGYERFFVHRTIFPSDFLADFGFSPVRWDGRVALARLELGGLQPVAEGTRAKVLRQVKDAFVPAPVPQRPY
;
A
#
# COMPACT_ATOMS: atom_id res chain seq x y z
N TYR A 1 -2.36 18.65 5.29
CA TYR A 1 -1.80 18.42 6.63
C TYR A 1 -1.35 19.75 7.19
N TYR A 2 -1.91 20.14 8.33
CA TYR A 2 -1.56 21.36 9.06
C TYR A 2 -0.87 20.96 10.37
N GLY A 3 0.17 21.71 10.75
CA GLY A 3 0.79 21.64 12.07
C GLY A 3 0.99 23.06 12.59
N ASP A 4 0.60 23.33 13.83
CA ASP A 4 0.60 24.66 14.44
C ASP A 4 -0.02 25.73 13.53
N GLU A 5 -1.20 25.41 12.97
CA GLU A 5 -1.98 26.25 12.03
C GLU A 5 -1.29 26.58 10.69
N ARG A 6 -0.09 26.06 10.44
CA ARG A 6 0.64 26.21 9.18
C ARG A 6 0.40 25.03 8.25
N LEU A 7 0.18 25.29 6.96
CA LEU A 7 0.14 24.24 5.94
C LEU A 7 1.54 23.63 5.80
N LEU A 8 1.66 22.34 6.11
CA LEU A 8 2.92 21.60 5.97
C LEU A 8 2.96 20.76 4.69
N GLY A 9 1.79 20.34 4.19
CA GLY A 9 1.71 19.63 2.91
C GLY A 9 0.30 19.22 2.52
N ALA A 10 0.14 18.76 1.29
CA ALA A 10 -1.11 18.28 0.71
C ALA A 10 -0.84 17.08 -0.20
N MET A 11 -1.88 16.26 -0.42
CA MET A 11 -1.81 15.09 -1.30
C MET A 11 -3.06 15.05 -2.19
N GLN A 12 -2.87 14.67 -3.45
CA GLN A 12 -3.95 14.49 -4.42
C GLN A 12 -4.15 13.00 -4.68
N PHE A 13 -5.41 12.57 -4.57
CA PHE A 13 -5.84 11.23 -4.86
C PHE A 13 -7.31 11.22 -5.30
N ALA A 14 -7.67 10.28 -6.17
CA ALA A 14 -9.03 10.08 -6.67
C ALA A 14 -9.11 8.69 -7.34
N PRO A 15 -10.30 8.19 -7.72
CA PRO A 15 -10.40 7.03 -8.62
C PRO A 15 -9.55 7.23 -9.89
N ALA A 16 -8.92 6.15 -10.37
CA ALA A 16 -7.96 6.21 -11.47
C ALA A 16 -8.51 6.83 -12.78
N GLU A 17 -9.83 6.71 -13.01
CA GLU A 17 -10.52 7.29 -14.18
C GLU A 17 -10.43 8.83 -14.25
N TYR A 18 -10.27 9.51 -13.12
CA TYR A 18 -10.13 10.97 -13.07
C TYR A 18 -8.71 11.46 -13.46
N PHE A 19 -7.78 10.54 -13.72
CA PHE A 19 -6.40 10.84 -14.08
C PHE A 19 -6.04 10.25 -15.45
N PRO A 20 -6.50 10.85 -16.57
CA PRO A 20 -6.29 10.30 -17.90
C PRO A 20 -4.79 10.11 -18.23
N ARG A 21 -3.93 11.02 -17.76
CA ARG A 21 -2.46 10.90 -17.95
C ARG A 21 -1.85 9.69 -17.23
N ALA A 22 -2.46 9.20 -16.15
CA ALA A 22 -1.95 8.03 -15.43
C ALA A 22 -2.08 6.74 -16.25
N GLN A 23 -2.98 6.71 -17.24
CA GLN A 23 -3.17 5.58 -18.14
C GLN A 23 -1.97 5.36 -19.08
N GLU A 24 -1.17 6.41 -19.30
CA GLU A 24 -0.04 6.42 -20.23
C GLU A 24 1.32 6.28 -19.51
N LEU A 25 1.34 6.29 -18.17
CA LEU A 25 2.59 6.21 -17.42
C LEU A 25 3.22 4.80 -17.52
N PRO A 26 4.57 4.71 -17.50
CA PRO A 26 5.27 3.43 -17.41
C PRO A 26 4.76 2.58 -16.24
N ALA A 27 4.62 1.27 -16.46
CA ALA A 27 3.96 0.33 -15.54
C ALA A 27 2.45 0.56 -15.31
N GLY A 28 1.82 1.52 -15.99
CA GLY A 28 0.37 1.69 -16.06
C GLY A 28 -0.32 0.70 -17.03
N PRO A 29 -1.65 0.75 -17.15
CA PRO A 29 -2.55 1.65 -16.41
C PRO A 29 -2.81 1.18 -14.97
N PRO A 30 -3.27 2.07 -14.08
CA PRO A 30 -3.81 1.73 -12.77
C PRO A 30 -5.08 0.87 -12.87
N SER A 31 -5.35 0.10 -11.82
CA SER A 31 -6.52 -0.76 -11.73
C SER A 31 -7.80 0.06 -11.52
N PRO A 32 -8.92 -0.31 -12.16
CA PRO A 32 -10.18 0.44 -12.07
C PRO A 32 -10.86 0.36 -10.68
N ASP A 33 -10.43 -0.56 -9.83
CA ASP A 33 -10.97 -0.79 -8.49
C ASP A 33 -10.20 -0.06 -7.38
N ALA A 34 -9.15 0.67 -7.75
CA ALA A 34 -8.30 1.41 -6.82
C ALA A 34 -8.52 2.92 -6.93
N ILE A 35 -8.26 3.62 -5.82
CA ILE A 35 -7.92 5.04 -5.90
C ILE A 35 -6.43 5.17 -6.23
N LEU A 36 -6.08 6.21 -6.97
CA LEU A 36 -4.71 6.52 -7.33
C LEU A 36 -4.23 7.73 -6.53
N ILE A 37 -3.14 7.60 -5.77
CA ILE A 37 -2.38 8.73 -5.25
C ILE A 37 -1.46 9.22 -6.37
N THR A 38 -1.68 10.46 -6.82
CA THR A 38 -0.96 11.02 -7.96
C THR A 38 0.10 12.02 -7.55
N CYS A 39 -0.12 12.82 -6.52
CA CYS A 39 0.77 13.92 -6.18
C CYS A 39 0.87 14.16 -4.68
N ALA A 40 2.06 14.46 -4.20
CA ALA A 40 2.26 15.09 -2.89
C ALA A 40 3.01 16.42 -3.01
N TYR A 41 2.55 17.41 -2.26
CA TYR A 41 3.16 18.72 -2.10
C TYR A 41 3.61 18.87 -0.65
N LEU A 42 4.92 19.02 -0.43
CA LEU A 42 5.48 19.36 0.88
C LEU A 42 5.89 20.83 0.87
N VAL A 43 5.47 21.56 1.90
CA VAL A 43 5.75 23.00 2.04
C VAL A 43 7.10 23.23 2.72
N ASP A 44 7.52 22.32 3.61
CA ASP A 44 8.76 22.45 4.38
C ASP A 44 9.59 21.15 4.39
N LEU A 45 10.82 21.24 3.89
CA LEU A 45 11.77 20.13 3.77
C LEU A 45 12.37 19.71 5.11
N GLN A 46 12.26 20.54 6.14
CA GLN A 46 12.67 20.18 7.51
C GLN A 46 11.62 19.30 8.20
N THR A 47 10.49 19.03 7.54
CA THR A 47 9.40 18.21 8.08
C THR A 47 9.16 16.93 7.26
N PRO A 48 10.18 16.06 7.09
CA PRO A 48 10.06 14.86 6.22
C PRO A 48 8.97 13.88 6.70
N TRP A 49 8.64 13.87 8.00
CA TRP A 49 7.55 13.07 8.57
C TRP A 49 6.16 13.41 7.99
N VAL A 50 5.99 14.61 7.42
CA VAL A 50 4.70 15.03 6.84
C VAL A 50 4.30 14.15 5.67
N MET A 51 5.24 13.63 4.88
CA MET A 51 4.91 12.70 3.81
C MET A 51 4.29 11.41 4.37
N GLN A 52 4.86 10.88 5.46
CA GLN A 52 4.31 9.71 6.13
C GLN A 52 2.90 9.99 6.67
N SER A 53 2.72 11.14 7.32
CA SER A 53 1.40 11.55 7.82
C SER A 53 0.35 11.71 6.72
N LEU A 54 0.74 12.22 5.54
CA LEU A 54 -0.15 12.34 4.39
C LEU A 54 -0.57 10.95 3.87
N PHE A 55 0.37 10.03 3.68
CA PHE A 55 0.05 8.65 3.27
C PHE A 55 -0.88 7.97 4.28
N LEU A 56 -0.58 8.04 5.57
CA LEU A 56 -1.44 7.46 6.62
C LEU A 56 -2.84 8.07 6.62
N SER A 57 -2.96 9.37 6.33
CA SER A 57 -4.25 10.05 6.23
C SER A 57 -5.06 9.54 5.04
N VAL A 58 -4.44 9.39 3.86
CA VAL A 58 -5.13 8.82 2.69
C VAL A 58 -5.49 7.34 2.90
N ILE A 59 -4.61 6.57 3.53
CA ILE A 59 -4.89 5.16 3.89
C ILE A 59 -6.09 5.06 4.82
N GLY A 60 -6.13 5.89 5.87
CA GLY A 60 -7.26 5.97 6.79
C GLY A 60 -8.56 6.34 6.09
N GLU A 61 -8.54 7.42 5.29
CA GLU A 61 -9.73 7.87 4.57
C GLU A 61 -10.23 6.82 3.56
N ALA A 62 -9.34 6.18 2.80
CA ALA A 62 -9.69 5.15 1.84
C ALA A 62 -10.33 3.93 2.53
N ARG A 63 -9.79 3.53 3.68
CA ARG A 63 -10.34 2.46 4.50
C ARG A 63 -11.74 2.81 5.02
N ASP A 64 -11.91 4.01 5.56
CA ASP A 64 -13.21 4.47 6.10
C ASP A 64 -14.28 4.55 4.99
N ARG A 65 -13.86 4.84 3.75
CA ARG A 65 -14.72 4.86 2.57
C ARG A 65 -14.93 3.49 1.91
N GLY A 66 -14.37 2.42 2.46
CA GLY A 66 -14.53 1.06 1.93
C GLY A 66 -13.87 0.84 0.55
N VAL A 67 -12.84 1.63 0.22
CA VAL A 67 -12.07 1.45 -1.02
C VAL A 67 -11.33 0.10 -0.96
N LYS A 68 -11.26 -0.62 -2.08
CA LYS A 68 -10.61 -1.94 -2.14
C LYS A 68 -9.09 -1.84 -2.03
N ALA A 69 -8.50 -0.88 -2.76
CA ALA A 69 -7.07 -0.69 -2.80
C ALA A 69 -6.67 0.75 -3.10
N ILE A 70 -5.42 1.06 -2.78
CA ILE A 70 -4.75 2.29 -3.15
C ILE A 70 -3.61 1.92 -4.09
N GLU A 71 -3.49 2.63 -5.19
CA GLU A 71 -2.36 2.53 -6.09
C GLU A 71 -1.59 3.83 -6.16
N THR A 72 -0.31 3.73 -6.51
CA THR A 72 0.56 4.88 -6.76
C THR A 72 1.77 4.47 -7.59
N PHE A 73 2.37 5.42 -8.31
CA PHE A 73 3.58 5.17 -9.07
C PHE A 73 4.80 5.29 -8.16
N GLY A 74 5.62 4.25 -8.16
CA GLY A 74 6.86 4.16 -7.41
C GLY A 74 8.10 4.27 -8.31
N TYR A 75 9.22 4.69 -7.75
CA TYR A 75 10.52 4.68 -8.39
C TYR A 75 11.56 3.97 -7.52
N ARG A 76 12.31 3.06 -8.15
CA ARG A 76 13.49 2.43 -7.53
C ARG A 76 14.71 3.30 -7.76
N TYR A 77 15.13 3.99 -6.70
CA TYR A 77 16.37 4.73 -6.67
C TYR A 77 17.58 3.78 -6.53
N PRO A 78 18.75 4.10 -7.10
CA PRO A 78 20.01 3.45 -6.77
C PRO A 78 20.30 3.53 -5.27
N GLU A 79 21.05 2.55 -4.76
CA GLU A 79 21.51 2.55 -3.37
C GLU A 79 22.44 3.74 -3.12
N GLY A 80 22.30 4.40 -1.97
CA GLY A 80 23.15 5.52 -1.56
C GLY A 80 22.64 6.92 -1.95
N GLU A 81 21.54 7.06 -2.68
CA GLU A 81 20.91 8.38 -2.90
C GLU A 81 20.30 8.93 -1.61
N SER A 82 20.55 10.21 -1.34
CA SER A 82 20.12 10.86 -0.10
C SER A 82 18.61 11.09 -0.06
N GLY A 83 18.00 11.11 1.12
CA GLY A 83 16.59 11.48 1.27
C GLY A 83 16.25 12.85 0.67
N TYR A 84 17.22 13.77 0.67
CA TYR A 84 17.09 15.08 0.04
C TYR A 84 16.85 14.98 -1.48
N GLU A 85 17.66 14.19 -2.20
CA GLU A 85 17.50 13.94 -3.65
C GLU A 85 16.18 13.20 -3.95
N ARG A 86 15.76 12.33 -3.03
CA ARG A 86 14.58 11.47 -3.18
C ARG A 86 13.25 12.15 -2.88
N PHE A 87 13.23 13.32 -2.23
CA PHE A 87 11.97 13.97 -1.78
C PHE A 87 11.81 15.48 -2.10
N PHE A 88 12.74 16.13 -2.80
CA PHE A 88 12.62 17.56 -3.20
C PHE A 88 11.48 17.84 -4.23
N VAL A 89 10.58 18.79 -3.92
CA VAL A 89 9.47 19.37 -4.74
C VAL A 89 8.41 18.37 -5.25
N HIS A 90 7.25 18.88 -5.74
CA HIS A 90 6.07 18.14 -6.25
C HIS A 90 6.42 16.71 -6.72
N ARG A 91 5.94 15.71 -5.97
CA ARG A 91 6.24 14.31 -6.24
C ARG A 91 5.03 13.63 -6.85
N THR A 92 5.21 13.14 -8.06
CA THR A 92 4.25 12.28 -8.76
C THR A 92 4.68 10.82 -8.80
N ILE A 93 5.94 10.53 -8.45
CA ILE A 93 6.50 9.19 -8.36
C ILE A 93 7.27 9.06 -7.05
N PHE A 94 6.87 8.13 -6.20
CA PHE A 94 7.34 8.00 -4.82
C PHE A 94 8.44 6.95 -4.68
N PRO A 95 9.40 7.06 -3.75
CA PRO A 95 10.40 6.01 -3.58
C PRO A 95 9.77 4.67 -3.17
N SER A 96 10.14 3.58 -3.86
CA SER A 96 9.48 2.27 -3.67
C SER A 96 9.66 1.64 -2.29
N ASP A 97 10.78 1.88 -1.62
CA ASP A 97 11.05 1.46 -0.25
C ASP A 97 10.18 2.23 0.77
N PHE A 98 10.04 3.54 0.59
CA PHE A 98 9.13 4.37 1.38
C PHE A 98 7.68 3.87 1.26
N LEU A 99 7.25 3.49 0.05
CA LEU A 99 5.94 2.88 -0.15
C LEU A 99 5.82 1.52 0.56
N ALA A 100 6.88 0.71 0.53
CA ALA A 100 6.91 -0.60 1.19
C ALA A 100 6.76 -0.51 2.72
N ASP A 101 7.21 0.58 3.35
CA ASP A 101 7.02 0.82 4.78
C ASP A 101 5.53 0.89 5.20
N PHE A 102 4.62 1.23 4.27
CA PHE A 102 3.17 1.21 4.49
C PHE A 102 2.51 -0.10 4.04
N GLY A 103 3.29 -1.05 3.50
CA GLY A 103 2.79 -2.32 2.95
C GLY A 103 2.38 -2.26 1.49
N PHE A 104 2.70 -1.19 0.74
CA PHE A 104 2.52 -1.23 -0.71
C PHE A 104 3.48 -2.26 -1.31
N SER A 105 2.96 -3.00 -2.29
CA SER A 105 3.75 -3.96 -3.07
C SER A 105 3.66 -3.62 -4.55
N PRO A 106 4.74 -3.77 -5.33
CA PRO A 106 4.68 -3.53 -6.76
C PRO A 106 3.83 -4.61 -7.44
N VAL A 107 2.83 -4.20 -8.22
CA VAL A 107 2.01 -5.09 -9.06
C VAL A 107 2.50 -5.12 -10.51
N ARG A 108 3.22 -4.08 -10.93
CA ARG A 108 3.87 -4.01 -12.25
C ARG A 108 5.15 -3.19 -12.17
N TRP A 109 6.15 -3.58 -12.96
CA TRP A 109 7.39 -2.83 -13.17
C TRP A 109 7.57 -2.52 -14.65
N ASP A 110 8.14 -1.35 -14.93
CA ASP A 110 8.69 -0.95 -16.22
C ASP A 110 9.98 -0.16 -15.97
N GLY A 111 11.12 -0.79 -16.25
CA GLY A 111 12.43 -0.28 -15.86
C GLY A 111 12.52 -0.02 -14.35
N ARG A 112 12.69 1.26 -13.97
CA ARG A 112 12.78 1.70 -12.56
C ARG A 112 11.45 2.21 -12.00
N VAL A 113 10.41 2.30 -12.83
CA VAL A 113 9.07 2.73 -12.42
C VAL A 113 8.24 1.50 -12.05
N ALA A 114 7.48 1.59 -10.97
CA ALA A 114 6.50 0.59 -10.58
C ALA A 114 5.11 1.19 -10.48
N LEU A 115 4.09 0.41 -10.78
CA LEU A 115 2.77 0.61 -10.22
C LEU A 115 2.73 -0.20 -8.91
N ALA A 116 2.60 0.49 -7.79
CA ALA A 116 2.54 -0.11 -6.46
C ALA A 116 1.11 -0.07 -5.94
N ARG A 117 0.71 -1.13 -5.23
CA ARG A 117 -0.65 -1.33 -4.72
C ARG A 117 -0.62 -1.70 -3.24
N LEU A 118 -1.51 -1.08 -2.48
CA LEU A 118 -1.86 -1.45 -1.11
C LEU A 118 -3.29 -1.96 -1.11
N GLU A 119 -3.47 -3.24 -0.77
CA GLU A 119 -4.79 -3.82 -0.56
C GLU A 119 -5.35 -3.40 0.79
N LEU A 120 -6.59 -2.91 0.80
CA LEU A 120 -7.34 -2.54 2.01
C LEU A 120 -8.44 -3.55 2.33
N GLY A 121 -8.83 -4.36 1.34
CA GLY A 121 -9.63 -5.56 1.56
C GLY A 121 -8.81 -6.53 2.41
N GLY A 122 -9.21 -6.73 3.67
CA GLY A 122 -8.55 -7.68 4.58
C GLY A 122 -8.51 -9.10 4.04
N LEU A 123 -8.04 -10.05 4.85
CA LEU A 123 -7.93 -11.46 4.45
C LEU A 123 -9.26 -11.97 3.87
N GLN A 124 -9.29 -12.22 2.56
CA GLN A 124 -10.39 -12.98 1.99
C GLN A 124 -10.20 -14.44 2.42
N PRO A 125 -11.21 -15.07 3.04
CA PRO A 125 -11.12 -16.48 3.32
C PRO A 125 -10.94 -17.21 2.00
N VAL A 126 -9.82 -17.93 1.87
CA VAL A 126 -9.64 -18.86 0.76
C VAL A 126 -10.78 -19.87 0.88
N ALA A 127 -11.67 -19.90 -0.12
CA ALA A 127 -12.70 -20.92 -0.19
C ALA A 127 -12.01 -22.28 -0.06
N GLU A 128 -12.31 -23.01 1.01
CA GLU A 128 -11.65 -24.28 1.30
C GLU A 128 -12.00 -25.26 0.17
N GLY A 129 -11.03 -25.50 -0.72
CA GLY A 129 -11.22 -26.45 -1.81
C GLY A 129 -11.46 -27.86 -1.26
N THR A 130 -12.18 -28.70 -2.01
CA THR A 130 -12.56 -30.07 -1.60
C THR A 130 -11.36 -30.87 -1.05
N ARG A 131 -10.18 -30.70 -1.65
CA ARG A 131 -8.94 -31.37 -1.21
C ARG A 131 -8.45 -30.91 0.17
N ALA A 132 -8.55 -29.61 0.47
CA ALA A 132 -8.13 -29.07 1.76
C ALA A 132 -9.05 -29.58 2.88
N LYS A 133 -10.36 -29.62 2.61
CA LYS A 133 -11.37 -30.17 3.53
C LYS A 133 -11.13 -31.64 3.86
N VAL A 134 -10.83 -32.46 2.84
CA VAL A 134 -10.48 -33.89 3.03
C VAL A 134 -9.21 -34.04 3.85
N LEU A 135 -8.16 -33.26 3.55
CA LEU A 135 -6.89 -33.35 4.26
C LEU A 135 -7.03 -32.98 5.75
N ARG A 136 -7.89 -32.02 6.07
CA ARG A 136 -8.22 -31.63 7.43
C ARG A 136 -8.97 -32.73 8.18
N GLN A 137 -9.99 -33.32 7.56
CA GLN A 137 -10.73 -34.44 8.16
C GLN A 137 -9.83 -35.64 8.47
N VAL A 138 -8.90 -35.95 7.57
CA VAL A 138 -7.89 -36.99 7.79
C VAL A 138 -7.03 -36.64 9.00
N LYS A 139 -6.48 -35.41 9.06
CA LYS A 139 -5.66 -34.98 10.20
C LYS A 139 -6.42 -35.07 11.53
N ASP A 140 -7.65 -34.59 11.58
CA ASP A 140 -8.49 -34.61 12.79
C ASP A 140 -8.79 -36.05 13.23
N ALA A 141 -8.99 -36.98 12.29
CA ALA A 141 -9.18 -38.40 12.59
C ALA A 141 -7.92 -39.10 13.15
N PHE A 142 -6.73 -38.53 12.92
CA PHE A 142 -5.45 -39.05 13.38
C PHE A 142 -4.90 -38.32 14.63
N VAL A 143 -5.65 -37.38 15.23
CA VAL A 143 -5.25 -36.76 16.51
C VAL A 143 -5.51 -37.78 17.64
N PRO A 144 -4.46 -38.24 18.36
CA PRO A 144 -4.66 -39.17 19.46
C PRO A 144 -5.42 -38.49 20.61
N ALA A 145 -6.29 -39.25 21.27
CA ALA A 145 -7.08 -38.75 22.39
C ALA A 145 -6.15 -38.14 23.48
N PRO A 146 -6.50 -36.97 24.04
CA PRO A 146 -5.67 -36.33 25.06
C PRO A 146 -5.48 -37.28 26.24
N VAL A 147 -4.22 -37.50 26.62
CA VAL A 147 -3.87 -38.38 27.73
C VAL A 147 -4.40 -37.79 29.04
N PRO A 148 -5.19 -38.53 29.84
CA PRO A 148 -5.70 -38.04 31.10
C PRO A 148 -4.54 -37.68 32.04
N GLN A 149 -4.42 -36.40 32.41
CA GLN A 149 -3.48 -35.98 33.44
C GLN A 149 -4.06 -36.31 34.81
N ARG A 150 -3.30 -37.02 35.64
CA ARG A 150 -3.70 -37.27 37.03
C ARG A 150 -3.62 -35.95 37.81
N PRO A 151 -4.69 -35.56 38.54
CA PRO A 151 -4.60 -34.42 39.44
C PRO A 151 -3.58 -34.73 40.56
N TYR A 152 -2.76 -33.72 40.88
CA TYR A 152 -1.82 -33.75 42.01
C TYR A 152 -2.56 -33.65 43.34
#